data_AF-A0A965G495-F1
#
_entry.id   AF-A0A965G495-F1
#
_cell.length_a   1.000
_cell.length_b   1.000
_cell.length_c   1.000
_cell.angle_alpha   90.00
_cell.angle_beta   90.00
_cell.angle_gamma   90.00
#
_symmetry.space_group_name_H-M   'P 1'
#
loop_
_entity.id
_entity.type
_entity.pdbx_description
1 polymer ?
#
loop_
_entity_poly.entity_id
_entity_poly.type
_entity_poly.pdbx_seq_one_letter_code
_entity_poly.pdbx_strand_id
1 'polypeptide(L)' 'VKEMSTDSPRRIVGLKSKVTVPLPADHPQRKLLESAALGCPVHHSLDPRIDKSVEFVWKG' A
#
# COMPACT_ATOMS: atom_id res chain seq x y z
N VAL A 1 5.26 6.50 2.83
CA VAL A 1 6.53 7.23 2.67
C VAL A 1 7.04 7.04 1.26
N LYS A 2 7.46 8.13 0.60
CA LYS A 2 8.01 8.13 -0.75
C LYS A 2 9.53 8.04 -0.68
N GLU A 3 10.10 7.11 -1.44
CA GLU A 3 11.53 6.84 -1.51
C GLU A 3 12.03 7.07 -2.93
N MET A 4 13.16 7.76 -3.05
CA MET A 4 13.76 8.15 -4.33
C MET A 4 15.05 7.37 -4.57
N SER A 5 15.32 7.03 -5.82
CA SER A 5 16.57 6.42 -6.24
C SER A 5 17.78 7.29 -5.88
N THR A 6 18.89 6.65 -5.53
CA THR A 6 20.18 7.31 -5.29
C THR A 6 21.02 7.41 -6.57
N ASP A 7 20.70 6.61 -7.58
CA ASP A 7 21.30 6.61 -8.91
C ASP A 7 20.50 7.47 -9.92
N SER A 8 21.18 7.82 -11.02
CA SER A 8 20.58 8.52 -12.17
C SER A 8 20.06 7.51 -13.21
N PRO A 9 18.89 7.73 -13.83
CA PRO A 9 17.99 8.88 -13.62
C PRO A 9 17.21 8.77 -12.30
N ARG A 10 16.99 9.92 -11.66
CA ARG A 10 16.23 10.04 -10.41
C ARG A 10 14.79 9.58 -10.63
N ARG A 11 14.37 8.54 -9.93
CA ARG A 11 13.04 7.93 -10.02
C ARG A 11 12.52 7.54 -8.65
N ILE A 12 11.23 7.26 -8.55
CA ILE A 12 10.66 6.68 -7.33
C ILE A 12 11.04 5.21 -7.29
N VAL A 13 11.53 4.75 -6.14
CA VAL A 13 11.85 3.33 -5.90
C VAL A 13 10.95 2.72 -4.82
N GLY A 14 10.25 3.55 -4.05
CA GLY A 14 9.28 3.09 -3.05
C GLY A 14 8.15 4.07 -2.79
N LEU A 15 6.94 3.54 -2.61
CA LEU A 15 5.71 4.22 -2.21
C LEU A 15 4.97 3.37 -1.17
N LYS A 16 5.53 3.30 0.03
CA LYS A 16 4.95 2.53 1.15
C LYS A 16 3.71 3.23 1.69
N SER A 17 2.59 2.52 1.77
CA SER A 17 1.31 3.08 2.21
C SER A 17 0.85 2.45 3.53
N LYS A 18 0.21 3.23 4.39
CA LYS A 18 -0.36 2.76 5.66
C LYS A 18 -1.85 3.06 5.67
N VAL A 19 -2.66 2.02 5.77
CA VAL A 19 -4.12 2.11 5.84
C VAL A 19 -4.53 1.85 7.29
N THR A 20 -5.07 2.87 7.94
CA THR A 20 -5.62 2.71 9.30
C THR A 20 -7.11 2.47 9.20
N VAL A 21 -7.57 1.32 9.68
CA VAL A 21 -8.97 0.92 9.66
C VAL A 21 -9.54 1.01 11.08
N PRO A 22 -10.63 1.75 11.32
CA PRO A 22 -11.18 1.97 12.66
C PRO A 22 -12.05 0.79 13.16
N LEU A 23 -11.85 -0.40 12.61
CA LEU A 23 -12.59 -1.62 12.93
C LEU A 23 -11.65 -2.64 13.58
N PRO A 24 -12.17 -3.62 14.34
CA PRO A 24 -11.34 -4.65 14.94
C PRO A 24 -10.78 -5.58 13.86
N ALA A 25 -9.65 -6.23 14.17
CA ALA A 25 -8.93 -7.06 13.21
C ALA A 25 -9.64 -8.37 12.83
N ASP A 26 -10.69 -8.75 13.58
CA ASP A 26 -11.55 -9.91 13.34
C ASP A 26 -12.83 -9.55 12.57
N HIS A 27 -12.98 -8.29 12.14
CA HIS A 27 -14.14 -7.83 11.41
C HIS A 27 -14.43 -8.75 10.19
N PRO A 28 -15.69 -9.20 9.98
CA PRO A 28 -16.01 -10.19 8.95
C PRO A 28 -15.65 -9.75 7.53
N GLN A 29 -15.60 -8.43 7.27
CA GLN A 29 -15.23 -7.87 5.97
C GLN A 29 -13.74 -7.55 5.83
N ARG A 30 -12.89 -7.95 6.79
CA ARG A 30 -11.45 -7.65 6.73
C ARG A 30 -10.82 -8.02 5.39
N LYS A 31 -11.08 -9.25 4.92
CA LYS A 31 -10.55 -9.74 3.64
C LYS A 31 -11.02 -8.89 2.46
N LEU A 32 -12.27 -8.43 2.48
CA LEU A 32 -12.83 -7.57 1.43
C LEU A 32 -12.13 -6.20 1.41
N LEU A 33 -11.96 -5.59 2.59
CA LEU A 33 -11.31 -4.29 2.74
C LEU A 33 -9.82 -4.33 2.32
N GLU A 34 -9.09 -5.37 2.74
CA GLU A 34 -7.70 -5.59 2.31
C GLU A 34 -7.62 -5.81 0.80
N SER A 35 -8.51 -6.63 0.24
CA SER A 35 -8.57 -6.89 -1.22
C SER A 35 -8.88 -5.62 -2.02
N ALA A 36 -9.78 -4.76 -1.54
CA ALA A 36 -10.09 -3.50 -2.21
C ALA A 36 -8.90 -2.54 -2.24
N ALA A 37 -8.14 -2.44 -1.14
CA ALA A 37 -6.94 -1.61 -1.08
C ALA A 37 -5.81 -2.16 -1.97
N LEU A 38 -5.62 -3.49 -2.00
CA LEU A 38 -4.64 -4.14 -2.88
C LEU A 38 -5.05 -4.11 -4.36
N GLY A 39 -6.36 -4.08 -4.63
CA GLY A 39 -6.96 -3.97 -5.96
C GLY A 39 -7.03 -2.53 -6.50
N CYS A 40 -6.42 -1.56 -5.81
CA CYS A 40 -6.43 -0.16 -6.24
C CYS A 40 -5.84 -0.02 -7.66
N PRO A 41 -6.55 0.60 -8.63
CA PRO A 41 -6.05 0.75 -9.99
C PRO A 41 -4.69 1.43 -10.06
N VAL A 42 -4.44 2.42 -9.18
CA VAL A 42 -3.14 3.10 -9.10
C VAL A 42 -2.03 2.12 -8.69
N HIS A 43 -2.27 1.20 -7.76
CA HIS A 43 -1.29 0.19 -7.34
C HIS A 43 -0.87 -0.72 -8.51
N HIS A 44 -1.81 -1.03 -9.40
CA HIS A 44 -1.54 -1.84 -10.60
C HIS A 44 -0.85 -1.05 -11.72
N SER A 45 -1.03 0.27 -11.79
CA SER A 45 -0.38 1.13 -12.79
C SER A 45 1.08 1.48 -12.45
N LEU A 46 1.52 1.29 -11.20
CA LEU A 46 2.91 1.55 -10.79
C LEU A 46 3.88 0.53 -11.38
N ASP A 47 5.09 1.00 -11.75
CA ASP A 47 6.19 0.15 -12.22
C ASP A 47 6.43 -1.01 -11.23
N PRO A 48 6.50 -2.28 -11.71
CA PRO A 48 6.66 -3.45 -10.85
C PRO A 48 7.92 -3.43 -9.96
N ARG A 49 8.93 -2.62 -10.30
CA ARG A 49 10.18 -2.49 -9.55
C ARG A 49 10.07 -1.54 -8.35
N ILE A 50 8.98 -0.78 -8.24
CA ILE A 50 8.74 0.11 -7.10
C ILE A 50 8.22 -0.72 -5.93
N ASP A 51 8.85 -0.57 -4.76
CA ASP A 51 8.29 -1.10 -3.51
C ASP A 51 6.98 -0.36 -3.18
N LYS A 52 5.87 -1.07 -3.32
CA LYS A 52 4.51 -0.56 -3.12
C LYS A 52 3.79 -1.25 -1.96
N SER A 53 4.53 -1.65 -0.92
CA SER A 53 3.96 -2.35 0.25
C SER A 53 2.83 -1.55 0.91
N VAL A 54 1.75 -2.25 1.28
CA VAL A 54 0.61 -1.69 2.00
C VAL A 54 0.54 -2.31 3.39
N GLU A 55 0.65 -1.49 4.43
CA GLU A 55 0.50 -1.89 5.83
C GLU A 55 -0.94 -1.59 6.30
N PHE A 56 -1.61 -2.57 6.91
CA PHE A 56 -2.93 -2.39 7.50
C PHE A 56 -2.84 -2.32 9.02
N VAL A 57 -3.37 -1.24 9.61
CA VAL A 57 -3.46 -1.04 11.06
C VAL A 57 -4.92 -1.03 11.45
N TRP A 58 -5.38 -2.11 12.08
CA TRP A 58 -6.74 -2.25 12.62
C TRP A 58 -6.77 -1.68 14.05
N LYS A 59 -7.69 -0.73 14.32
CA LYS A 59 -7.75 0.02 15.59
C LYS A 59 -9.08 -0.08 16.33
N GLY A 60 -9.97 -0.98 15.93
CA GLY A 60 -11.25 -1.20 16.64
C GLY A 60 -11.15 -2.16 17.81
#